data_AF-A0AAV5R3M5-F1
#
_entry.id   AF-A0AAV5R3M5-F1
#
_cell.length_a   1.000
_cell.length_b   1.000
_cell.length_c   1.000
_cell.angle_alpha   90.00
_cell.angle_beta   90.00
_cell.angle_gamma   90.00
#
_symmetry.space_group_name_H-M   'P 1'
#
loop_
_entity.id
_entity.type
_entity.pdbx_description
1 polymer ?
#
loop_
_entity_poly.entity_id
_entity_poly.type
_entity_poly.pdbx_seq_one_letter_code
_entity_poly.pdbx_strand_id
1 'polypeptide(L)'
;MFVRRSRHPLELLPDTKIPLKQWKGIYMNDHSTNKQQSLSYFWNEFYNNEEWSLWKVDYKYNDEIDAQFKFDNLISGFFNRLLETVKFISGVTIVYRSEEGQIGITGAFVIRGCDYKTAFSSAPEWDSFEYTQLNPESKFDVKFIDQIWGKNNIIDINGKSFNVINSQTLLGSRSNAMEDFYEILTASEEE
;
A
#
# COMPACT_ATOMS: atom_id res chain seq x y z
N MET A 1 8.07 10.74 -35.67
CA MET A 1 8.21 9.33 -35.21
C MET A 1 7.60 9.23 -33.83
N PHE A 2 6.52 8.48 -33.65
CA PHE A 2 6.05 8.14 -32.30
C PHE A 2 6.99 7.06 -31.75
N VAL A 3 7.84 7.42 -30.78
CA VAL A 3 8.61 6.43 -30.03
C VAL A 3 7.61 5.61 -29.22
N ARG A 4 7.32 4.38 -29.65
CA ARG A 4 6.60 3.42 -28.79
C ARG A 4 7.49 3.16 -27.59
N ARG A 5 7.08 3.63 -26.41
CA ARG A 5 7.74 3.24 -25.16
C ARG A 5 7.73 1.71 -25.09
N SER A 6 8.88 1.12 -24.80
CA SER A 6 8.99 -0.31 -24.52
C SER A 6 7.97 -0.68 -23.44
N ARG A 7 7.31 -1.84 -23.60
CA ARG A 7 6.39 -2.36 -22.59
C ARG A 7 7.13 -2.52 -21.26
N HIS A 8 6.46 -2.20 -20.16
CA HIS A 8 7.02 -2.37 -18.83
C HIS A 8 7.30 -3.86 -18.58
N PRO A 9 8.39 -4.27 -17.91
CA PRO A 9 8.72 -5.70 -17.77
C PRO A 9 7.59 -6.53 -17.12
N LEU A 10 6.85 -5.95 -16.17
CA LEU A 10 5.69 -6.61 -15.54
C LEU A 10 4.48 -6.80 -16.48
N GLU A 11 4.43 -6.12 -17.64
CA GLU A 11 3.43 -6.38 -18.68
C GLU A 11 3.75 -7.61 -19.53
N LEU A 12 4.97 -8.14 -19.42
CA LEU A 12 5.37 -9.34 -20.16
C LEU A 12 5.02 -10.63 -19.42
N LEU A 13 4.57 -10.52 -18.16
CA LEU A 13 4.07 -11.63 -17.37
C LEU A 13 2.72 -12.12 -17.92
N PRO A 14 2.34 -13.38 -17.67
CA PRO A 14 1.03 -13.90 -18.08
C PRO A 14 -0.13 -13.06 -17.53
N ASP A 15 -1.28 -13.14 -18.18
CA ASP A 15 -2.49 -12.50 -17.68
C ASP A 15 -2.87 -13.05 -16.30
N THR A 16 -3.43 -12.18 -15.46
CA THR A 16 -3.87 -12.52 -14.10
C THR A 16 -5.30 -13.03 -14.12
N LYS A 17 -5.63 -14.02 -13.29
CA LYS A 17 -7.00 -14.50 -13.13
C LYS A 17 -7.96 -13.38 -12.72
N ILE A 18 -7.53 -12.54 -11.77
CA ILE A 18 -8.29 -11.37 -11.31
C ILE A 18 -7.42 -10.12 -11.49
N PRO A 19 -7.88 -9.11 -12.26
CA PRO A 19 -7.14 -7.87 -12.43
C PRO A 19 -7.00 -7.10 -11.11
N LEU A 20 -5.82 -6.51 -10.85
CA LEU A 20 -5.58 -5.67 -9.67
C LEU A 20 -6.60 -4.52 -9.52
N LYS A 21 -7.13 -4.00 -10.64
CA LYS A 21 -8.16 -2.96 -10.65
C LYS A 21 -9.44 -3.40 -9.89
N GLN A 22 -9.83 -4.67 -10.02
CA GLN A 22 -11.01 -5.21 -9.34
C GLN A 22 -10.77 -5.24 -7.83
N TRP A 23 -9.61 -5.72 -7.39
CA TRP A 23 -9.20 -5.67 -5.98
C TRP A 23 -9.28 -4.25 -5.42
N LYS A 24 -8.68 -3.28 -6.12
CA LYS A 24 -8.68 -1.87 -5.69
C LYS A 24 -10.09 -1.30 -5.53
N GLY A 25 -11.00 -1.61 -6.46
CA GLY A 25 -12.40 -1.19 -6.36
C GLY A 25 -13.11 -1.76 -5.13
N ILE A 26 -12.93 -3.06 -4.86
CA ILE A 26 -13.50 -3.71 -3.67
C ILE A 26 -12.92 -3.11 -2.38
N TYR A 27 -11.61 -2.91 -2.32
CA TYR A 27 -10.95 -2.30 -1.17
C TYR A 27 -11.41 -0.86 -0.90
N MET A 28 -11.61 -0.07 -1.94
CA MET A 28 -12.09 1.32 -1.82
C MET A 28 -13.52 1.38 -1.30
N ASN A 29 -14.42 0.56 -1.86
CA ASN A 29 -15.85 0.56 -1.53
C ASN A 29 -16.19 -0.12 -0.20
N ASP A 30 -15.21 -0.75 0.44
CA ASP A 30 -15.42 -1.39 1.73
C ASP A 30 -15.47 -0.34 2.86
N HIS A 31 -16.67 0.00 3.32
CA HIS A 31 -16.88 0.92 4.45
C HIS A 31 -16.96 0.19 5.80
N SER A 32 -16.71 -1.12 5.85
CA SER A 32 -16.70 -1.87 7.12
C SER A 32 -15.56 -1.43 8.03
N THR A 33 -15.77 -1.57 9.33
CA THR A 33 -14.71 -1.37 10.32
C THR A 33 -13.52 -2.28 10.00
N ASN A 34 -12.34 -1.68 9.87
CA ASN A 34 -11.08 -2.33 9.52
C ASN A 34 -11.06 -3.07 8.17
N LYS A 35 -11.87 -2.66 7.18
CA LYS A 35 -11.83 -3.22 5.81
C LYS A 35 -12.05 -4.74 5.77
N GLN A 36 -12.89 -5.28 6.66
CA GLN A 36 -13.05 -6.72 6.86
C GLN A 36 -13.55 -7.46 5.60
N GLN A 37 -14.47 -6.86 4.83
CA GLN A 37 -15.04 -7.52 3.65
C GLN A 37 -14.01 -7.63 2.52
N SER A 38 -13.27 -6.56 2.26
CA SER A 38 -12.22 -6.52 1.26
C SER A 38 -11.06 -7.42 1.65
N LEU A 39 -10.62 -7.45 2.92
CA LEU A 39 -9.58 -8.38 3.36
C LEU A 39 -9.99 -9.84 3.19
N SER A 40 -11.24 -10.19 3.51
CA SER A 40 -11.77 -11.53 3.24
C SER A 40 -11.73 -11.87 1.75
N TYR A 41 -12.15 -10.94 0.89
CA TYR A 41 -12.06 -11.12 -0.57
C TYR A 41 -10.62 -11.25 -1.06
N PHE A 42 -9.68 -10.48 -0.48
CA PHE A 42 -8.27 -10.54 -0.85
C PHE A 42 -7.72 -11.94 -0.68
N TRP A 43 -7.92 -12.53 0.51
CA TRP A 43 -7.34 -13.82 0.85
C TRP A 43 -8.06 -15.00 0.21
N ASN A 44 -9.38 -14.92 0.05
CA ASN A 44 -10.18 -16.05 -0.43
C ASN A 44 -10.31 -16.10 -1.95
N GLU A 45 -10.25 -14.95 -2.63
CA GLU A 45 -10.58 -14.85 -4.07
C GLU A 45 -9.46 -14.26 -4.92
N PHE A 46 -8.86 -13.14 -4.48
CA PHE A 46 -7.89 -12.39 -5.28
C PHE A 46 -6.47 -12.97 -5.25
N TYR A 47 -5.95 -13.22 -4.05
CA TYR A 47 -4.53 -13.50 -3.88
C TYR A 47 -4.17 -14.93 -4.33
N ASN A 48 -3.14 -15.01 -5.15
CA ASN A 48 -2.50 -16.25 -5.57
C ASN A 48 -0.99 -16.03 -5.68
N ASN A 49 -0.20 -16.88 -5.05
CA ASN A 49 1.26 -16.71 -4.93
C ASN A 49 2.01 -16.93 -6.26
N GLU A 50 1.39 -17.55 -7.27
CA GLU A 50 1.97 -17.67 -8.61
C GLU A 50 1.88 -16.34 -9.39
N GLU A 51 0.88 -15.52 -9.07
CA GLU A 51 0.63 -14.26 -9.77
C GLU A 51 1.14 -13.03 -9.00
N TRP A 52 1.07 -13.09 -7.67
CA TRP A 52 1.28 -11.94 -6.81
C TRP A 52 2.27 -12.28 -5.69
N SER A 53 3.01 -11.29 -5.25
CA SER A 53 3.81 -11.39 -4.02
C SER A 53 3.51 -10.23 -3.08
N LEU A 54 3.72 -10.48 -1.80
CA LEU A 54 3.44 -9.55 -0.71
C LEU A 54 4.76 -9.04 -0.13
N TRP A 55 4.81 -7.74 0.16
CA TRP A 55 6.03 -7.08 0.61
C TRP A 55 5.75 -6.11 1.74
N LYS A 56 6.55 -6.21 2.79
CA LYS A 56 6.72 -5.18 3.80
C LYS A 56 7.74 -4.16 3.30
N VAL A 57 7.42 -2.90 3.48
CA VAL A 57 8.24 -1.76 3.05
C VAL A 57 8.51 -0.87 4.26
N ASP A 58 9.73 -0.79 4.73
CA ASP A 58 10.16 0.02 5.87
C ASP A 58 11.06 1.16 5.42
N TYR A 59 10.86 2.38 5.92
CA TYR A 59 11.79 3.48 5.63
C TYR A 59 13.06 3.35 6.48
N LYS A 60 14.23 3.50 5.85
CA LYS A 60 15.53 3.25 6.50
C LYS A 60 15.99 4.39 7.41
N TYR A 61 15.58 5.62 7.12
CA TYR A 61 16.16 6.83 7.73
C TYR A 61 15.16 7.56 8.64
N ASN A 62 14.38 6.80 9.42
CA ASN A 62 13.36 7.37 10.31
C ASN A 62 13.95 8.41 11.28
N ASP A 63 15.18 8.20 11.75
CA ASP A 63 15.87 9.08 12.70
C ASP A 63 16.31 10.43 12.10
N GLU A 64 16.26 10.58 10.78
CA GLU A 64 16.59 11.84 10.08
C GLU A 64 15.38 12.79 9.97
N ILE A 65 14.18 12.31 10.31
CA ILE A 65 12.92 13.05 10.13
C ILE A 65 12.28 13.31 11.49
N ASP A 66 12.18 14.58 11.85
CA ASP A 66 11.71 15.05 13.17
C ASP A 66 10.21 15.40 13.23
N ALA A 67 9.52 15.42 12.09
CA ALA A 67 8.14 15.89 12.03
C ALA A 67 7.23 15.00 11.16
N GLN A 68 6.05 14.66 11.67
CA GLN A 68 5.07 13.80 11.01
C GLN A 68 4.75 14.24 9.56
N PHE A 69 4.51 15.53 9.34
CA PHE A 69 4.14 16.04 8.01
C PHE A 69 5.24 15.81 6.95
N LYS A 70 6.51 15.68 7.36
CA LYS A 70 7.62 15.35 6.45
C LYS A 70 7.53 13.90 5.97
N PHE A 71 7.14 12.97 6.85
CA PHE A 71 6.85 11.58 6.46
C PHE A 71 5.66 11.51 5.51
N ASP A 72 4.59 12.26 5.79
CA ASP A 72 3.41 12.30 4.91
C ASP A 72 3.75 12.78 3.50
N ASN A 73 4.57 13.84 3.40
CA ASN A 73 5.06 14.38 2.14
C ASN A 73 5.98 13.40 1.40
N LEU A 74 6.83 12.68 2.12
CA LEU A 74 7.71 11.66 1.56
C LEU A 74 6.89 10.54 0.92
N ILE A 75 5.90 10.00 1.63
CA ILE A 75 4.99 8.95 1.11
C ILE A 75 4.23 9.47 -0.12
N SER A 76 3.68 10.68 -0.05
CA SER A 76 2.96 11.27 -1.18
C SER A 76 3.85 11.44 -2.41
N GLY A 77 5.10 11.88 -2.23
CA GLY A 77 6.10 11.95 -3.30
C GLY A 77 6.38 10.57 -3.90
N PHE A 78 6.60 9.57 -3.04
CA PHE A 78 6.82 8.18 -3.44
C PHE A 78 5.66 7.63 -4.25
N PHE A 79 4.42 7.80 -3.78
CA PHE A 79 3.22 7.32 -4.49
C PHE A 79 3.01 8.02 -5.82
N ASN A 80 3.26 9.32 -5.92
CA ASN A 80 3.15 10.05 -7.18
C ASN A 80 4.07 9.46 -8.26
N ARG A 81 5.25 8.95 -7.87
CA ARG A 81 6.20 8.33 -8.80
C ARG A 81 5.88 6.86 -9.08
N LEU A 82 5.23 6.18 -8.15
CA LEU A 82 4.66 4.84 -8.37
C LEU A 82 3.38 4.84 -9.22
N LEU A 83 2.82 6.00 -9.58
CA LEU A 83 1.71 6.08 -10.53
C LEU A 83 2.04 5.42 -11.89
N GLU A 84 3.31 5.39 -12.27
CA GLU A 84 3.76 4.70 -13.50
C GLU A 84 3.61 3.18 -13.42
N THR A 85 3.74 2.60 -12.23
CA THR A 85 3.66 1.14 -12.00
C THR A 85 2.37 0.70 -11.34
N VAL A 86 1.43 1.61 -11.04
CA VAL A 86 0.19 1.37 -10.27
C VAL A 86 -0.75 0.32 -10.85
N LYS A 87 -0.56 -0.08 -12.12
CA LYS A 87 -1.25 -1.24 -12.72
C LYS A 87 -0.77 -2.58 -12.14
N PHE A 88 0.45 -2.62 -11.61
CA PHE A 88 1.13 -3.81 -11.11
C PHE A 88 1.35 -3.79 -9.59
N ILE A 89 1.07 -2.67 -8.92
CA ILE A 89 1.27 -2.51 -7.48
C ILE A 89 0.08 -1.84 -6.80
N SER A 90 -0.23 -2.30 -5.59
CA SER A 90 -1.15 -1.68 -4.65
C SER A 90 -0.62 -1.87 -3.24
N GLY A 91 -0.95 -0.97 -2.33
CA GLY A 91 -0.59 -1.15 -0.92
C GLY A 91 -1.01 0.01 -0.05
N VAL A 92 -0.73 -0.13 1.24
CA VAL A 92 -0.95 0.90 2.24
C VAL A 92 0.36 1.12 2.96
N THR A 93 0.73 2.38 3.11
CA THR A 93 1.77 2.83 4.04
C THR A 93 1.11 3.50 5.22
N ILE A 94 1.72 3.35 6.39
CA ILE A 94 1.35 4.06 7.59
C ILE A 94 2.53 4.89 8.09
N VAL A 95 2.21 5.97 8.79
CA VAL A 95 3.12 6.66 9.69
C VAL A 95 2.75 6.23 11.10
N TYR A 96 3.71 5.70 11.84
CA TYR A 96 3.48 5.22 13.20
C TYR A 96 4.32 5.99 14.23
N ARG A 97 3.93 5.91 15.50
CA ARG A 97 4.72 6.37 16.65
C ARG A 97 4.92 5.20 17.63
N SER A 98 6.17 4.94 17.99
CA SER A 98 6.52 3.98 19.05
C SER A 98 6.19 4.54 20.43
N GLU A 99 6.22 3.69 21.45
CA GLU A 99 6.03 4.12 22.85
C GLU A 99 7.12 5.12 23.29
N GLU A 100 8.34 4.97 22.77
CA GLU A 100 9.47 5.87 23.02
C GLU A 100 9.38 7.19 22.22
N GLY A 101 8.34 7.36 21.40
CA GLY A 101 8.07 8.58 20.65
C GLY A 101 8.71 8.63 19.26
N GLN A 102 9.46 7.59 18.84
CA GLN A 102 10.05 7.52 17.51
C GLN A 102 8.94 7.41 16.46
N ILE A 103 9.02 8.24 15.42
CA ILE A 103 8.09 8.21 14.29
C ILE A 103 8.77 7.46 13.15
N GLY A 104 8.02 6.62 12.43
CA GLY A 104 8.56 5.93 11.25
C GLY A 104 7.50 5.58 10.22
N ILE A 105 7.97 5.07 9.08
CA ILE A 105 7.12 4.57 8.00
C ILE A 105 7.29 3.05 7.89
N THR A 106 6.16 2.36 7.84
CA THR A 106 6.07 0.99 7.33
C THR A 106 4.88 0.87 6.39
N GLY A 107 4.87 -0.14 5.52
CA GLY A 107 3.74 -0.45 4.68
C GLY A 107 3.69 -1.91 4.26
N ALA A 108 2.55 -2.29 3.71
CA ALA A 108 2.32 -3.60 3.12
C ALA A 108 1.81 -3.42 1.69
N PHE A 109 2.43 -4.13 0.74
CA PHE A 109 2.14 -4.01 -0.68
C PHE A 109 1.94 -5.38 -1.31
N VAL A 110 1.05 -5.43 -2.30
CA VAL A 110 0.92 -6.52 -3.25
C VAL A 110 1.46 -6.06 -4.59
N ILE A 111 2.34 -6.86 -5.19
CA ILE A 111 2.95 -6.59 -6.49
C ILE A 111 2.75 -7.77 -7.44
N ARG A 112 2.68 -7.47 -8.74
CA ARG A 112 2.66 -8.50 -9.79
C ARG A 112 4.03 -9.19 -9.86
N GLY A 113 4.02 -10.52 -9.82
CA GLY A 113 5.24 -11.33 -9.82
C GLY A 113 6.01 -11.19 -8.51
N CYS A 114 7.31 -11.48 -8.52
CA CYS A 114 8.17 -11.49 -7.33
C CYS A 114 9.30 -10.45 -7.35
N ASP A 115 9.47 -9.70 -8.44
CA ASP A 115 10.53 -8.70 -8.56
C ASP A 115 10.08 -7.33 -8.06
N TYR A 116 10.26 -7.09 -6.76
CA TYR A 116 9.93 -5.81 -6.13
C TYR A 116 10.69 -4.65 -6.76
N LYS A 117 11.93 -4.84 -7.22
CA LYS A 117 12.73 -3.73 -7.78
C LYS A 117 12.03 -3.16 -9.00
N THR A 118 11.59 -4.02 -9.91
CA THR A 118 10.83 -3.59 -11.09
C THR A 118 9.51 -2.91 -10.72
N ALA A 119 8.83 -3.34 -9.65
CA ALA A 119 7.58 -2.73 -9.22
C ALA A 119 7.77 -1.32 -8.61
N PHE A 120 8.89 -1.08 -7.91
CA PHE A 120 9.15 0.16 -7.18
C PHE A 120 10.12 1.13 -7.88
N SER A 121 10.91 0.68 -8.87
CA SER A 121 12.01 1.46 -9.46
C SER A 121 11.59 2.72 -10.22
N SER A 122 10.30 2.94 -10.47
CA SER A 122 9.82 4.21 -11.04
C SER A 122 9.95 5.37 -10.05
N ALA A 123 10.02 5.09 -8.75
CA ALA A 123 10.37 6.06 -7.72
C ALA A 123 11.89 6.00 -7.46
N PRO A 124 12.67 7.08 -7.67
CA PRO A 124 14.12 7.07 -7.50
C PRO A 124 14.57 6.81 -6.06
N GLU A 125 13.76 7.18 -5.06
CA GLU A 125 14.02 6.93 -3.64
C GLU A 125 13.60 5.53 -3.15
N TRP A 126 13.26 4.60 -4.05
CA TRP A 126 12.92 3.22 -3.68
C TRP A 126 14.02 2.56 -2.82
N ASP A 127 15.28 2.89 -3.06
CA ASP A 127 16.43 2.40 -2.31
C ASP A 127 16.52 2.94 -0.87
N SER A 128 15.76 3.99 -0.54
CA SER A 128 15.61 4.53 0.82
C SER A 128 14.67 3.70 1.69
N PHE A 129 14.03 2.68 1.09
CA PHE A 129 13.22 1.70 1.78
C PHE A 129 13.89 0.31 1.80
N GLU A 130 13.57 -0.46 2.82
CA GLU A 130 13.86 -1.87 2.94
C GLU A 130 12.62 -2.68 2.53
N TYR A 131 12.85 -3.80 1.84
CA TYR A 131 11.81 -4.65 1.28
C TYR A 131 11.96 -6.06 1.83
N THR A 132 10.97 -6.50 2.59
CA THR A 132 10.92 -7.86 3.12
C THR A 132 9.74 -8.58 2.50
N GLN A 133 9.98 -9.72 1.83
CA GLN A 133 8.90 -10.52 1.28
C GLN A 133 8.10 -11.14 2.43
N LEU A 134 6.78 -11.00 2.37
CA LEU A 134 5.84 -11.52 3.37
C LEU A 134 5.32 -12.89 2.92
N ASN A 135 5.22 -13.81 3.87
CA ASN A 135 4.72 -15.16 3.63
C ASN A 135 3.19 -15.23 3.88
N PRO A 136 2.36 -15.51 2.86
CA PRO A 136 0.91 -15.61 3.02
C PRO A 136 0.46 -16.78 3.92
N GLU A 137 1.33 -17.73 4.23
CA GLU A 137 1.04 -18.84 5.16
C GLU A 137 1.45 -18.51 6.60
N SER A 138 2.22 -17.44 6.81
CA SER A 138 2.66 -17.01 8.14
C SER A 138 1.56 -16.21 8.82
N LYS A 139 1.09 -16.70 9.98
CA LYS A 139 0.10 -15.97 10.79
C LYS A 139 0.57 -14.59 11.21
N PHE A 140 1.89 -14.38 11.36
CA PHE A 140 2.45 -13.08 11.71
C PHE A 140 2.37 -12.10 10.54
N ASP A 141 2.73 -12.56 9.34
CA ASP A 141 2.74 -11.71 8.14
C ASP A 141 1.32 -11.40 7.69
N VAL A 142 0.41 -12.38 7.74
CA VAL A 142 -1.02 -12.17 7.46
C VAL A 142 -1.61 -11.16 8.44
N LYS A 143 -1.33 -11.31 9.75
CA LYS A 143 -1.79 -10.35 10.76
C LYS A 143 -1.24 -8.95 10.49
N PHE A 144 0.03 -8.83 10.13
CA PHE A 144 0.64 -7.54 9.77
C PHE A 144 -0.06 -6.90 8.57
N ILE A 145 -0.31 -7.66 7.51
CA ILE A 145 -1.02 -7.18 6.31
C ILE A 145 -2.43 -6.72 6.68
N ASP A 146 -3.18 -7.55 7.41
CA ASP A 146 -4.56 -7.25 7.82
C ASP A 146 -4.63 -5.99 8.70
N GLN A 147 -3.66 -5.81 9.61
CA GLN A 147 -3.60 -4.60 10.44
C GLN A 147 -3.30 -3.34 9.63
N ILE A 148 -2.39 -3.42 8.66
CA ILE A 148 -1.98 -2.29 7.82
C ILE A 148 -3.08 -1.93 6.82
N TRP A 149 -3.61 -2.91 6.09
CA TRP A 149 -4.66 -2.70 5.10
C TRP A 149 -6.03 -2.46 5.75
N GLY A 150 -6.26 -2.99 6.94
CA GLY A 150 -7.40 -2.65 7.79
C GLY A 150 -7.37 -1.22 8.33
N LYS A 151 -6.23 -0.52 8.24
CA LYS A 151 -6.04 0.83 8.80
C LYS A 151 -6.31 0.87 10.31
N ASN A 152 -5.85 -0.15 11.02
CA ASN A 152 -6.02 -0.21 12.47
C ASN A 152 -5.26 0.94 13.14
N ASN A 153 -5.83 1.50 14.22
CA ASN A 153 -5.18 2.58 14.98
C ASN A 153 -3.93 2.10 15.75
N ILE A 154 -3.81 0.79 16.00
CA ILE A 154 -2.66 0.17 16.65
C ILE A 154 -2.28 -1.06 15.84
N ILE A 155 -0.98 -1.19 15.57
CA ILE A 155 -0.41 -2.37 14.93
C ILE A 155 0.59 -3.06 15.85
N ASP A 156 0.76 -4.36 15.65
CA ASP A 156 1.77 -5.16 16.35
C ASP A 156 2.85 -5.56 15.36
N ILE A 157 4.10 -5.17 15.64
CA ILE A 157 5.26 -5.63 14.87
C ILE A 157 6.18 -6.35 15.85
N ASN A 158 6.26 -7.67 15.73
CA ASN A 158 7.10 -8.54 16.54
C ASN A 158 6.89 -8.36 18.06
N GLY A 159 5.63 -8.23 18.49
CA GLY A 159 5.28 -8.07 19.90
C GLY A 159 5.48 -6.66 20.47
N LYS A 160 5.84 -5.68 19.62
CA LYS A 160 5.81 -4.26 19.97
C LYS A 160 4.60 -3.60 19.34
N SER A 161 3.89 -2.80 20.14
CA SER A 161 2.73 -2.05 19.69
C SER A 161 3.12 -0.66 19.21
N PHE A 162 2.54 -0.22 18.09
CA PHE A 162 2.78 1.10 17.53
C PHE A 162 1.45 1.79 17.25
N ASN A 163 1.37 3.07 17.61
CA ASN A 163 0.19 3.89 17.31
C ASN A 163 0.28 4.37 15.87
N VAL A 164 -0.75 4.13 15.08
CA VAL A 164 -0.86 4.65 13.72
C VAL A 164 -1.32 6.10 13.79
N ILE A 165 -0.52 6.99 13.21
CA ILE A 165 -0.79 8.43 13.17
C ILE A 165 -1.48 8.82 11.87
N ASN A 166 -1.06 8.20 10.77
CA ASN A 166 -1.67 8.42 9.46
C ASN A 166 -1.51 7.17 8.58
N SER A 167 -2.32 7.06 7.53
CA SER A 167 -2.19 6.04 6.49
C SER A 167 -2.45 6.64 5.11
N GLN A 168 -1.74 6.14 4.09
CA GLN A 168 -1.94 6.48 2.69
C GLN A 168 -2.03 5.19 1.87
N THR A 169 -2.95 5.14 0.91
CA THR A 169 -3.17 3.97 0.04
C THR A 169 -2.75 4.28 -1.40
N LEU A 170 -1.99 3.40 -2.02
CA LEU A 170 -1.59 3.51 -3.43
C LEU A 170 -2.67 2.92 -4.35
N LEU A 171 -3.62 3.76 -4.75
CA LEU A 171 -4.78 3.31 -5.55
C LEU A 171 -4.67 3.64 -7.05
N GLY A 172 -3.98 4.71 -7.43
CA GLY A 172 -3.97 5.23 -8.80
C GLY A 172 -4.12 6.75 -8.81
N SER A 173 -4.20 7.38 -9.98
CA SER A 173 -4.19 8.86 -10.09
C SER A 173 -5.28 9.54 -9.27
N ARG A 174 -4.90 10.66 -8.66
CA ARG A 174 -5.64 11.59 -7.79
C ARG A 174 -7.06 12.04 -8.21
N SER A 175 -7.56 11.72 -9.40
CA SER A 175 -8.87 12.21 -9.86
C SER A 175 -10.02 11.74 -8.98
N ASN A 176 -9.95 10.52 -8.45
CA ASN A 176 -11.07 9.96 -7.69
C ASN A 176 -11.02 10.29 -6.20
N ALA A 177 -9.83 10.52 -5.63
CA ALA A 177 -9.71 10.79 -4.19
C ALA A 177 -10.28 12.17 -3.77
N MET A 178 -10.35 13.14 -4.69
CA MET A 178 -10.96 14.44 -4.41
C MET A 178 -12.48 14.40 -4.59
N GLU A 179 -12.98 13.70 -5.63
CA GLU A 179 -14.42 13.47 -5.82
C GLU A 179 -15.00 12.63 -4.67
N ASP A 180 -14.32 11.56 -4.24
CA ASP A 180 -14.72 10.73 -3.10
C ASP A 180 -14.71 11.53 -1.78
N PHE A 181 -13.77 12.47 -1.60
CA PHE A 181 -13.70 13.31 -0.41
C PHE A 181 -14.82 14.38 -0.40
N TYR A 182 -15.20 14.90 -1.57
CA TYR A 182 -16.32 15.83 -1.70
C TYR A 182 -17.67 15.13 -1.55
N GLU A 183 -17.85 13.92 -2.09
CA GLU A 183 -19.08 13.13 -1.89
C GLU A 183 -19.30 12.78 -0.41
N ILE A 184 -18.23 12.44 0.32
CA ILE A 184 -18.29 12.17 1.77
C ILE A 184 -18.67 13.43 2.56
N LEU A 185 -18.12 14.60 2.20
CA LEU A 185 -18.48 15.87 2.86
C LEU A 185 -19.93 16.25 2.60
N THR A 186 -20.41 16.13 1.35
CA THR A 186 -21.81 16.44 1.00
C THR A 186 -22.81 15.44 1.61
N ALA A 187 -22.45 14.16 1.75
CA ALA A 187 -23.31 13.18 2.39
C ALA A 187 -23.44 13.39 3.92
N SER A 188 -22.48 14.08 4.54
CA SER A 188 -22.51 14.41 5.97
C SER A 188 -23.23 15.72 6.31
N GLU A 189 -23.61 16.51 5.30
CA GLU A 189 -24.37 17.75 5.47
C GLU A 189 -25.88 17.58 5.18
N GLU A 190 -26.31 16.40 4.72
CA GLU A 190 -27.71 16.07 4.44
C GLU A 190 -28.38 15.13 5.48
N GLU A 191 -27.71 14.84 6.61
CA GLU A 191 -28.32 14.25 7.83
C GLU A 191 -28.48 15.31 8.95
#